data_AF-A0A7Z9GAD8-F1
#
_entry.id   AF-A0A7Z9GAD8-F1
#
_cell.length_a   1.000
_cell.length_b   1.000
_cell.length_c   1.000
_cell.angle_alpha   90.00
_cell.angle_beta   90.00
_cell.angle_gamma   90.00
#
_symmetry.space_group_name_H-M   'P 1'
#
loop_
_entity.id
_entity.type
_entity.pdbx_description
1 polymer ?
#
loop_
_entity_poly.entity_id
_entity_poly.type
_entity_poly.pdbx_seq_one_letter_code
_entity_poly.pdbx_strand_id
1 'polypeptide(L)'
;MKRITIIVSAIALSICFAVPAMAQDKSLEDHMQNAENYYNDAMKRGNCGAALKACGNSIKNSIKGARGACSALRSCKKGCKSTKKAAKGSAKDTKKACLARCPKKKAGKTCRKACKKAKRGAKKAARGGKRACFKECRAKHRTPACKKGRFGALGAVANCAKKLVKNADCKKRVQAIGKKIKEAIDSAK
;
A
#
# COMPACT_ATOMS: atom_id res chain seq x y z
N MET A 1 13.55 -6.62 -21.97
CA MET A 1 12.21 -5.98 -21.81
C MET A 1 11.58 -6.12 -20.41
N LYS A 2 11.93 -7.12 -19.58
CA LYS A 2 11.32 -7.35 -18.24
C LYS A 2 11.67 -6.31 -17.15
N ARG A 3 12.77 -5.54 -17.29
CA ARG A 3 13.25 -4.59 -16.26
C ARG A 3 12.53 -3.23 -16.24
N ILE A 4 12.00 -2.78 -17.38
CA ILE A 4 11.32 -1.47 -17.51
C ILE A 4 9.92 -1.51 -16.90
N THR A 5 9.24 -2.66 -17.04
CA THR A 5 7.94 -2.90 -16.40
C THR A 5 8.03 -2.82 -14.88
N ILE A 6 9.16 -3.23 -14.28
CA ILE A 6 9.37 -3.19 -12.83
C ILE A 6 9.53 -1.75 -12.34
N ILE A 7 10.20 -0.86 -13.08
CA ILE A 7 10.42 0.55 -12.67
C ILE A 7 9.13 1.35 -12.77
N VAL A 8 8.35 1.19 -13.84
CA VAL A 8 7.05 1.87 -13.93
C VAL A 8 6.03 1.24 -12.98
N SER A 9 6.14 -0.07 -12.71
CA SER A 9 5.37 -0.71 -11.64
C SER A 9 5.80 -0.21 -10.28
N ALA A 10 7.08 0.07 -10.02
CA ALA A 10 7.58 0.62 -8.76
C ALA A 10 7.16 2.08 -8.57
N ILE A 11 7.18 2.90 -9.63
CA ILE A 11 6.64 4.26 -9.60
C ILE A 11 5.12 4.22 -9.40
N ALA A 12 4.41 3.33 -10.09
CA ALA A 12 2.98 3.13 -9.91
C ALA A 12 2.61 2.50 -8.55
N LEU A 13 3.46 1.62 -8.00
CA LEU A 13 3.30 0.99 -6.68
C LEU A 13 3.63 2.00 -5.59
N SER A 14 4.65 2.84 -5.70
CA SER A 14 4.92 3.95 -4.79
C SER A 14 3.76 4.94 -4.77
N ILE A 15 3.21 5.30 -5.93
CA ILE A 15 2.03 6.18 -6.03
C ILE A 15 0.73 5.49 -5.53
N CYS A 16 0.66 4.15 -5.57
CA CYS A 16 -0.50 3.40 -5.10
C CYS A 16 -0.40 2.88 -3.64
N PHE A 17 0.79 2.87 -3.01
CA PHE A 17 1.05 2.24 -1.71
C PHE A 17 1.78 3.07 -0.65
N ALA A 18 2.30 4.28 -0.94
CA ALA A 18 2.61 5.23 0.13
C ALA A 18 1.27 5.85 0.58
N VAL A 19 0.66 5.59 1.74
CA VAL A 19 1.10 5.46 3.15
C VAL A 19 -0.02 4.65 3.87
N PRO A 20 0.20 3.90 4.99
CA PRO A 20 1.39 3.77 5.83
C PRO A 20 1.88 2.33 6.01
N ALA A 21 3.19 2.17 6.17
CA ALA A 21 3.86 1.32 7.15
C ALA A 21 5.16 0.81 6.54
N MET A 22 6.26 1.55 6.69
CA MET A 22 7.58 1.06 7.10
C MET A 22 8.35 2.31 7.53
N ALA A 23 8.42 2.52 8.84
CA ALA A 23 9.42 3.37 9.46
C ALA A 23 10.50 2.43 10.01
N GLN A 24 11.72 2.95 10.09
CA GLN A 24 12.90 2.41 10.79
C GLN A 24 13.95 1.69 9.94
N ASP A 25 14.43 2.33 8.87
CA ASP A 25 15.84 2.18 8.47
C ASP A 25 16.33 3.49 7.83
N LYS A 26 17.40 4.10 8.34
CA LYS A 26 17.95 5.38 7.84
C LYS A 26 18.34 5.28 6.35
N SER A 27 18.80 4.10 5.93
CA SER A 27 19.11 3.80 4.53
C SER A 27 17.88 3.94 3.62
N LEU A 28 16.68 3.54 4.08
CA LEU A 28 15.45 3.64 3.29
C LEU A 28 15.01 5.10 3.12
N GLU A 29 15.23 5.93 4.14
CA GLU A 29 14.94 7.37 4.11
C GLU A 29 15.83 8.07 3.09
N ASP A 30 17.13 7.80 3.09
CA ASP A 30 18.07 8.32 2.07
C ASP A 30 17.73 7.83 0.66
N HIS A 31 17.30 6.57 0.50
CA HIS A 31 16.86 6.04 -0.79
C HIS A 31 15.54 6.69 -1.27
N MET A 32 14.62 6.99 -0.36
CA MET A 32 13.37 7.68 -0.69
C MET A 32 13.62 9.15 -1.04
N GLN A 33 14.49 9.84 -0.30
CA GLN A 33 14.82 11.25 -0.51
C GLN A 33 15.64 11.43 -1.80
N ASN A 34 16.55 10.50 -2.10
CA ASN A 34 17.22 10.44 -3.40
C ASN A 34 16.23 10.16 -4.53
N ALA A 35 15.32 9.19 -4.38
CA ALA A 35 14.29 8.93 -5.39
C ALA A 35 13.40 10.15 -5.64
N GLU A 36 13.10 10.92 -4.60
CA GLU A 36 12.32 12.16 -4.67
C GLU A 36 13.10 13.29 -5.37
N ASN A 37 14.39 13.46 -5.06
CA ASN A 37 15.27 14.41 -5.75
C ASN A 37 15.46 14.06 -7.23
N TYR A 38 15.63 12.78 -7.57
CA TYR A 38 15.70 12.32 -8.96
C TYR A 38 14.36 12.49 -9.68
N TYR A 39 13.24 12.26 -9.00
CA TYR A 39 11.91 12.52 -9.55
C TYR A 39 11.70 14.01 -9.83
N ASN A 40 12.10 14.87 -8.89
CA ASN A 40 12.00 16.32 -9.02
C ASN A 40 12.93 16.86 -10.13
N ASP A 41 14.14 16.32 -10.28
CA ASP A 41 15.05 16.68 -11.40
C ASP A 41 14.59 16.10 -12.75
N ALA A 42 13.89 14.95 -12.75
CA ALA A 42 13.21 14.41 -13.92
C ALA A 42 11.98 15.24 -14.34
N MET A 43 11.29 15.85 -13.38
CA MET A 43 10.13 16.72 -13.59
C MET A 43 10.51 18.12 -14.08
N LYS A 44 11.70 18.63 -13.72
CA LYS A 44 12.13 20.01 -14.03
C LYS A 44 12.78 20.20 -15.40
N ARG A 45 13.17 19.13 -16.12
CA ARG A 45 13.97 19.26 -17.36
C ARG A 45 13.27 18.70 -18.61
N GLY A 46 12.98 19.58 -19.56
CA GLY A 46 12.62 19.27 -20.95
C GLY A 46 11.27 18.57 -21.18
N ASN A 47 11.11 17.99 -22.37
CA ASN A 47 9.88 17.31 -22.82
C ASN A 47 9.48 16.11 -21.95
N CYS A 48 10.41 15.53 -21.18
CA CYS A 48 10.12 14.42 -20.28
C CYS A 48 9.32 14.84 -19.04
N GLY A 49 9.59 16.02 -18.47
CA GLY A 49 8.84 16.57 -17.34
C GLY A 49 7.38 16.83 -17.69
N ALA A 50 7.13 17.40 -18.88
CA ALA A 50 5.78 17.60 -19.41
C ALA A 50 5.04 16.27 -19.65
N ALA A 51 5.72 15.27 -20.23
CA ALA A 51 5.17 13.94 -20.44
C ALA A 51 4.81 13.23 -19.12
N LEU A 52 5.67 13.34 -18.10
CA LEU A 52 5.44 12.81 -16.75
C LEU A 52 4.26 13.51 -16.05
N LYS A 53 4.15 14.83 -16.17
CA LYS A 53 3.04 15.60 -15.60
C LYS A 53 1.70 15.24 -16.25
N ALA A 54 1.65 15.15 -17.59
CA ALA A 54 0.46 14.72 -18.32
C ALA A 54 0.05 13.28 -17.95
N CYS A 55 1.03 12.39 -17.84
CA CYS A 55 0.86 11.04 -17.32
C CYS A 55 0.26 11.00 -15.91
N GLY A 56 0.83 11.77 -14.98
CA GLY A 56 0.37 11.88 -13.60
C GLY A 56 -1.08 12.34 -13.53
N ASN A 57 -1.46 13.35 -14.32
CA ASN A 57 -2.83 13.85 -14.40
C ASN A 57 -3.80 12.79 -14.95
N SER A 58 -3.42 12.06 -16.01
CA SER A 58 -4.23 10.98 -16.59
C SER A 58 -4.47 9.83 -15.60
N ILE A 59 -3.42 9.43 -14.87
CA ILE A 59 -3.51 8.40 -13.82
C ILE A 59 -4.38 8.90 -12.68
N LYS A 60 -4.19 10.15 -12.22
CA LYS A 60 -4.98 10.76 -11.13
C LYS A 60 -6.47 10.78 -11.45
N ASN A 61 -6.84 11.19 -12.68
CA ASN A 61 -8.22 11.20 -13.15
C ASN A 61 -8.80 9.78 -13.24
N SER A 62 -8.03 8.82 -13.75
CA SER A 62 -8.44 7.42 -13.84
C SER A 62 -8.64 6.79 -12.44
N ILE A 63 -7.78 7.11 -11.48
CA ILE A 63 -7.92 6.69 -10.08
C ILE A 63 -9.13 7.37 -9.43
N LYS A 64 -9.38 8.66 -9.70
CA LYS A 64 -10.57 9.37 -9.20
C LYS A 64 -11.86 8.70 -9.71
N GLY A 65 -11.93 8.40 -10.99
CA GLY A 65 -13.05 7.64 -11.59
C GLY A 65 -13.22 6.25 -10.97
N ALA A 66 -12.12 5.51 -10.81
CA ALA A 66 -12.16 4.20 -10.15
C ALA A 66 -12.61 4.27 -8.68
N ARG A 67 -12.24 5.33 -7.95
CA ARG A 67 -12.67 5.57 -6.57
C ARG A 67 -14.17 5.84 -6.49
N GLY A 68 -14.71 6.65 -7.41
CA GLY A 68 -16.14 6.90 -7.54
C GLY A 68 -16.92 5.62 -7.86
N ALA A 69 -16.51 4.90 -8.90
CA ALA A 69 -17.16 3.66 -9.33
C ALA A 69 -17.12 2.54 -8.27
N CYS A 70 -16.14 2.56 -7.36
CA CYS A 70 -16.00 1.61 -6.26
C CYS A 70 -16.39 2.19 -4.89
N SER A 71 -17.15 3.29 -4.82
CA SER A 71 -17.49 4.00 -3.58
C SER A 71 -18.14 3.07 -2.54
N ALA A 72 -19.20 2.35 -2.92
CA ALA A 72 -19.90 1.40 -2.05
C ALA A 72 -18.98 0.29 -1.52
N LEU A 73 -18.16 -0.31 -2.39
CA LEU A 73 -17.18 -1.33 -2.02
C LEU A 73 -16.14 -0.78 -1.03
N ARG A 74 -15.71 0.49 -1.21
CA ARG A 74 -14.76 1.16 -0.30
C ARG A 74 -15.40 1.43 1.05
N SER A 75 -16.63 1.94 1.07
CA SER A 75 -17.39 2.20 2.30
C SER A 75 -17.62 0.92 3.10
N CYS A 76 -18.07 -0.16 2.45
CA CYS A 76 -18.22 -1.47 3.10
C CYS A 76 -16.91 -1.97 3.72
N LYS A 77 -15.80 -1.92 2.96
CA LYS A 77 -14.47 -2.31 3.48
C LYS A 77 -13.98 -1.38 4.59
N LYS A 78 -14.37 -0.10 4.60
CA LYS A 78 -14.06 0.84 5.69
C LYS A 78 -14.78 0.38 6.96
N GLY A 79 -16.06 0.02 6.87
CA GLY A 79 -16.83 -0.61 7.95
C GLY A 79 -16.12 -1.83 8.53
N CYS A 80 -15.78 -2.82 7.70
CA CYS A 80 -15.05 -4.01 8.15
C CYS A 80 -13.71 -3.69 8.84
N LYS A 81 -12.99 -2.62 8.42
CA LYS A 81 -11.75 -2.18 9.08
C LYS A 81 -12.04 -1.62 10.48
N SER A 82 -13.11 -0.83 10.61
CA SER A 82 -13.58 -0.28 11.88
C SER A 82 -13.98 -1.39 12.84
N THR A 83 -14.78 -2.36 12.41
CA THR A 83 -15.18 -3.53 13.22
C THR A 83 -13.96 -4.30 13.72
N LYS A 84 -12.98 -4.56 12.84
CA LYS A 84 -11.71 -5.20 13.25
C LYS A 84 -10.89 -4.33 14.21
N LYS A 85 -10.98 -3.01 14.14
CA LYS A 85 -10.30 -2.10 15.08
C LYS A 85 -10.98 -2.17 16.44
N ALA A 86 -12.32 -2.10 16.48
CA ALA A 86 -13.12 -2.26 17.69
C ALA A 86 -12.86 -3.60 18.38
N ALA A 87 -12.97 -4.73 17.66
CA ALA A 87 -12.69 -6.06 18.22
C ALA A 87 -11.25 -6.22 18.74
N LYS A 88 -10.27 -5.57 18.11
CA LYS A 88 -8.90 -5.53 18.63
C LYS A 88 -8.77 -4.65 19.88
N GLY A 89 -9.59 -3.61 20.01
CA GLY A 89 -9.76 -2.79 21.21
C GLY A 89 -10.30 -3.64 22.35
N SER A 90 -11.49 -4.24 22.16
CA SER A 90 -12.11 -5.13 23.14
C SER A 90 -11.17 -6.25 23.60
N ALA A 91 -10.42 -6.89 22.69
CA ALA A 91 -9.43 -7.90 23.06
C ALA A 91 -8.28 -7.38 23.94
N LYS A 92 -7.95 -6.09 23.88
CA LYS A 92 -7.01 -5.45 24.82
C LYS A 92 -7.68 -5.26 26.18
N ASP A 93 -8.93 -4.82 26.21
CA ASP A 93 -9.66 -4.52 27.44
C ASP A 93 -10.00 -5.80 28.21
N THR A 94 -10.48 -6.85 27.52
CA THR A 94 -10.64 -8.19 28.10
C THR A 94 -9.33 -8.72 28.68
N LYS A 95 -8.19 -8.47 28.02
CA LYS A 95 -6.88 -8.84 28.59
C LYS A 95 -6.62 -8.05 29.89
N LYS A 96 -6.88 -6.74 29.92
CA LYS A 96 -6.67 -5.93 31.12
C LYS A 96 -7.51 -6.44 32.28
N ALA A 97 -8.80 -6.70 32.05
CA ALA A 97 -9.70 -7.29 33.04
C ALA A 97 -9.21 -8.68 33.50
N CYS A 98 -8.79 -9.54 32.58
CA CYS A 98 -8.21 -10.85 32.90
C CYS A 98 -6.95 -10.73 33.77
N LEU A 99 -6.05 -9.79 33.45
CA LEU A 99 -4.85 -9.56 34.25
C LEU A 99 -5.14 -9.03 35.66
N ALA A 100 -6.20 -8.23 35.83
CA ALA A 100 -6.58 -7.70 37.13
C ALA A 100 -7.03 -8.80 38.11
N ARG A 101 -7.55 -9.92 37.58
CA ARG A 101 -7.98 -11.09 38.36
C ARG A 101 -6.86 -12.11 38.61
N CYS A 102 -5.69 -11.93 37.99
CA CYS A 102 -4.59 -12.87 38.17
C CYS A 102 -3.81 -12.57 39.46
N PRO A 103 -3.37 -13.61 40.21
CA PRO A 103 -2.52 -13.40 41.38
C PRO A 103 -1.19 -12.71 41.01
N LYS A 104 -0.66 -11.92 41.95
CA LYS A 104 0.62 -11.22 41.79
C LYS A 104 1.80 -12.22 41.96
N LYS A 105 3.03 -11.77 41.64
CA LYS A 105 4.28 -12.55 41.80
C LYS A 105 4.30 -13.89 41.02
N LYS A 106 5.22 -14.82 41.31
CA LYS A 106 5.46 -16.03 40.50
C LYS A 106 4.19 -16.92 40.34
N ALA A 107 3.32 -16.95 41.34
CA ALA A 107 2.07 -17.74 41.35
C ALA A 107 1.11 -17.42 40.18
N GLY A 108 1.04 -16.17 39.71
CA GLY A 108 0.17 -15.79 38.58
C GLY A 108 0.80 -15.88 37.18
N LYS A 109 1.99 -16.47 37.01
CA LYS A 109 2.68 -16.53 35.71
C LYS A 109 1.86 -17.27 34.65
N THR A 110 1.24 -18.38 35.00
CA THR A 110 0.37 -19.20 34.13
C THR A 110 -0.90 -18.42 33.74
N CYS A 111 -1.59 -17.82 34.72
CA CYS A 111 -2.77 -16.97 34.50
C CYS A 111 -2.48 -15.83 33.50
N ARG A 112 -1.39 -15.07 33.71
CA ARG A 112 -1.04 -13.95 32.81
C ARG A 112 -0.64 -14.42 31.41
N LYS A 113 -0.01 -15.59 31.27
CA LYS A 113 0.26 -16.22 29.97
C LYS A 113 -1.05 -16.58 29.26
N ALA A 114 -2.02 -17.17 29.97
CA ALA A 114 -3.34 -17.49 29.42
C ALA A 114 -4.07 -16.24 28.92
N CYS A 115 -4.13 -15.16 29.71
CA CYS A 115 -4.71 -13.87 29.29
C CYS A 115 -4.04 -13.31 28.01
N LYS A 116 -2.70 -13.40 27.91
CA LYS A 116 -1.96 -12.98 26.71
C LYS A 116 -2.28 -13.87 25.50
N LYS A 117 -2.40 -15.19 25.69
CA LYS A 117 -2.77 -16.16 24.65
C LYS A 117 -4.19 -15.89 24.14
N ALA A 118 -5.15 -15.68 25.04
CA ALA A 118 -6.53 -15.33 24.70
C ALA A 118 -6.61 -14.05 23.85
N LYS A 119 -5.89 -12.99 24.24
CA LYS A 119 -5.79 -11.76 23.42
C LYS A 119 -5.23 -12.02 22.02
N ARG A 120 -4.19 -12.86 21.90
CA ARG A 120 -3.61 -13.21 20.59
C ARG A 120 -4.64 -13.95 19.73
N GLY A 121 -5.37 -14.89 20.31
CA GLY A 121 -6.50 -15.61 19.69
C GLY A 121 -7.58 -14.65 19.19
N ALA A 122 -8.11 -13.79 20.06
CA ALA A 122 -9.12 -12.79 19.70
C ALA A 122 -8.64 -11.83 18.59
N LYS A 123 -7.37 -11.39 18.65
CA LYS A 123 -6.78 -10.58 17.57
C LYS A 123 -6.63 -11.34 16.25
N LYS A 124 -6.44 -12.67 16.27
CA LYS A 124 -6.40 -13.53 15.08
C LYS A 124 -7.81 -13.66 14.50
N ALA A 125 -8.81 -13.95 15.35
CA ALA A 125 -10.22 -14.00 14.98
C ALA A 125 -10.69 -12.68 14.34
N ALA A 126 -10.37 -11.52 14.93
CA ALA A 126 -10.70 -10.22 14.36
C ALA A 126 -10.07 -9.97 12.96
N ARG A 127 -8.89 -10.54 12.68
CA ARG A 127 -8.30 -10.50 11.33
C ARG A 127 -9.05 -11.44 10.37
N GLY A 128 -9.45 -12.61 10.85
CA GLY A 128 -10.31 -13.56 10.12
C GLY A 128 -11.65 -12.95 9.73
N GLY A 129 -12.38 -12.37 10.69
CA GLY A 129 -13.65 -11.69 10.46
C GLY A 129 -13.53 -10.55 9.45
N LYS A 130 -12.46 -9.74 9.51
CA LYS A 130 -12.18 -8.73 8.46
C LYS A 130 -12.05 -9.36 7.07
N ARG A 131 -11.36 -10.50 6.95
CA ARG A 131 -11.15 -11.17 5.66
C ARG A 131 -12.47 -11.71 5.11
N ALA A 132 -13.31 -12.31 5.95
CA ALA A 132 -14.65 -12.76 5.58
C ALA A 132 -15.53 -11.59 5.11
N CYS A 133 -15.63 -10.54 5.94
CA CYS A 133 -16.35 -9.30 5.60
C CYS A 133 -15.85 -8.67 4.29
N PHE A 134 -14.53 -8.69 4.04
CA PHE A 134 -13.98 -8.22 2.76
C PHE A 134 -14.40 -9.07 1.56
N LYS A 135 -14.59 -10.40 1.73
CA LYS A 135 -15.11 -11.28 0.67
C LYS A 135 -16.57 -10.95 0.39
N GLU A 136 -17.39 -10.82 1.43
CA GLU A 136 -18.80 -10.43 1.31
C GLU A 136 -18.98 -9.05 0.66
N CYS A 137 -18.22 -8.03 1.11
CA CYS A 137 -18.26 -6.71 0.46
C CYS A 137 -17.91 -6.81 -1.03
N ARG A 138 -16.97 -7.69 -1.42
CA ARG A 138 -16.62 -7.89 -2.84
C ARG A 138 -17.75 -8.60 -3.59
N ALA A 139 -18.39 -9.59 -2.99
CA ALA A 139 -19.53 -10.27 -3.61
C ALA A 139 -20.68 -9.29 -3.86
N LYS A 140 -21.02 -8.47 -2.85
CA LYS A 140 -22.15 -7.54 -2.90
C LYS A 140 -21.91 -6.27 -3.72
N HIS A 141 -20.71 -5.68 -3.64
CA HIS A 141 -20.48 -4.31 -4.16
C HIS A 141 -19.43 -4.22 -5.29
N ARG A 142 -18.87 -5.34 -5.76
CA ARG A 142 -17.90 -5.31 -6.88
C ARG A 142 -18.64 -5.31 -8.22
N THR A 143 -19.26 -4.18 -8.53
CA THR A 143 -19.97 -3.96 -9.79
C THR A 143 -19.05 -4.03 -11.01
N PRO A 144 -19.59 -4.31 -12.21
CA PRO A 144 -18.86 -4.21 -13.47
C PRO A 144 -18.19 -2.84 -13.65
N ALA A 145 -18.88 -1.75 -13.30
CA ALA A 145 -18.33 -0.40 -13.31
C ALA A 145 -17.10 -0.25 -12.39
N CYS A 146 -17.15 -0.80 -11.17
CA CYS A 146 -16.00 -0.82 -10.28
C CYS A 146 -14.84 -1.66 -10.85
N LYS A 147 -15.12 -2.80 -11.49
CA LYS A 147 -14.09 -3.61 -12.16
C LYS A 147 -13.46 -2.82 -13.32
N LYS A 148 -14.27 -2.24 -14.21
CA LYS A 148 -13.84 -1.45 -15.37
C LYS A 148 -13.03 -0.23 -14.95
N GLY A 149 -13.46 0.50 -13.92
CA GLY A 149 -12.68 1.61 -13.36
C GLY A 149 -11.31 1.18 -12.84
N ARG A 150 -11.23 0.01 -12.17
CA ARG A 150 -9.95 -0.53 -11.68
C ARG A 150 -9.01 -0.93 -12.81
N PHE A 151 -9.53 -1.57 -13.86
CA PHE A 151 -8.75 -1.92 -15.05
C PHE A 151 -8.39 -0.69 -15.88
N GLY A 152 -9.26 0.32 -15.96
CA GLY A 152 -8.98 1.60 -16.61
C GLY A 152 -7.85 2.36 -15.93
N ALA A 153 -7.81 2.38 -14.59
CA ALA A 153 -6.69 2.97 -13.84
C ALA A 153 -5.36 2.23 -14.10
N LEU A 154 -5.38 0.88 -14.14
CA LEU A 154 -4.19 0.08 -14.50
C LEU A 154 -3.77 0.29 -15.97
N GLY A 155 -4.74 0.39 -16.88
CA GLY A 155 -4.53 0.70 -18.28
C GLY A 155 -3.92 2.08 -18.49
N ALA A 156 -4.35 3.09 -17.73
CA ALA A 156 -3.77 4.43 -17.75
C ALA A 156 -2.29 4.42 -17.29
N VAL A 157 -1.98 3.66 -16.23
CA VAL A 157 -0.59 3.44 -15.79
C VAL A 157 0.24 2.75 -16.88
N ALA A 158 -0.28 1.67 -17.48
CA ALA A 158 0.44 0.94 -18.53
C ALA A 158 0.63 1.77 -19.81
N ASN A 159 -0.37 2.54 -20.21
CA ASN A 159 -0.27 3.45 -21.35
C ASN A 159 0.70 4.60 -21.08
N CYS A 160 0.70 5.13 -19.86
CA CYS A 160 1.70 6.10 -19.44
C CYS A 160 3.11 5.52 -19.50
N ALA A 161 3.32 4.31 -18.98
CA ALA A 161 4.59 3.60 -19.07
C ALA A 161 5.09 3.50 -20.52
N LYS A 162 4.21 3.09 -21.43
CA LYS A 162 4.53 2.97 -22.86
C LYS A 162 4.88 4.33 -23.48
N LYS A 163 4.14 5.39 -23.17
CA LYS A 163 4.42 6.75 -23.68
C LYS A 163 5.77 7.28 -23.18
N LEU A 164 6.09 7.08 -21.91
CA LEU A 164 7.37 7.52 -21.32
C LEU A 164 8.56 6.77 -21.93
N VAL A 165 8.43 5.48 -22.23
CA VAL A 165 9.52 4.68 -22.83
C VAL A 165 9.72 5.00 -24.32
N LYS A 166 8.68 5.48 -25.01
CA LYS A 166 8.80 5.95 -26.40
C LYS A 166 9.51 7.30 -26.53
N ASN A 167 9.51 8.11 -25.48
CA ASN A 167 10.25 9.37 -25.46
C ASN A 167 11.72 9.09 -25.13
N ALA A 168 12.64 9.41 -26.05
CA ALA A 168 14.06 9.06 -25.95
C ALA A 168 14.74 9.66 -24.70
N ASP A 169 14.41 10.91 -24.35
CA ASP A 169 14.87 11.59 -23.13
C ASP A 169 14.39 10.88 -21.87
N CYS A 170 13.10 10.53 -21.82
CA CYS A 170 12.55 9.78 -20.69
C CYS A 170 13.13 8.38 -20.60
N LYS A 171 13.35 7.69 -21.72
CA LYS A 171 13.90 6.33 -21.76
C LYS A 171 15.31 6.29 -21.18
N LYS A 172 16.20 7.20 -21.59
CA LYS A 172 17.57 7.31 -21.04
C LYS A 172 17.55 7.56 -19.54
N ARG A 173 16.68 8.46 -19.07
CA ARG A 173 16.54 8.79 -17.64
C ARG A 173 15.97 7.63 -16.81
N VAL A 174 14.94 6.94 -17.30
CA VAL A 174 14.36 5.75 -16.64
C VAL A 174 15.40 4.62 -16.56
N GLN A 175 16.24 4.45 -17.59
CA GLN A 175 17.34 3.48 -17.57
C GLN A 175 18.43 3.86 -16.56
N ALA A 176 18.80 5.14 -16.47
CA ALA A 176 19.76 5.63 -15.48
C ALA A 176 19.27 5.42 -14.04
N ILE A 177 17.98 5.70 -13.77
CA ILE A 177 17.35 5.43 -12.47
C ILE A 177 17.36 3.93 -12.17
N GLY A 178 16.99 3.10 -13.14
CA GLY A 178 17.01 1.64 -13.00
C GLY A 178 18.40 1.08 -12.69
N LYS A 179 19.45 1.68 -13.25
CA LYS A 179 20.84 1.32 -12.97
C LYS A 179 21.22 1.66 -11.52
N LYS A 180 20.92 2.87 -11.06
CA LYS A 180 21.19 3.32 -9.69
C LYS A 180 20.44 2.54 -8.62
N ILE A 181 19.16 2.20 -8.87
CA ILE A 181 18.38 1.36 -7.96
C ILE A 181 18.98 -0.05 -7.89
N LYS A 182 19.44 -0.59 -9.02
CA LYS A 182 20.08 -1.90 -9.04
C LYS A 182 21.40 -1.88 -8.26
N GLU A 183 22.24 -0.88 -8.50
CA GLU A 183 23.49 -0.67 -7.75
C GLU A 183 23.22 -0.58 -6.23
N ALA A 184 22.20 0.17 -5.81
CA ALA A 184 21.81 0.26 -4.41
C ALA A 184 21.33 -1.07 -3.81
N ILE A 185 20.55 -1.86 -4.56
CA ILE A 185 20.09 -3.19 -4.11
C ILE A 185 21.25 -4.17 -3.99
N ASP A 186 22.18 -4.13 -4.94
CA ASP A 186 23.35 -5.01 -4.96
C ASP A 186 24.35 -4.62 -3.85
N SER A 187 24.44 -3.35 -3.46
CA SER A 187 25.23 -2.90 -2.30
C SER A 187 24.58 -3.15 -0.93
N ALA A 188 23.27 -3.46 -0.89
CA ALA A 188 22.54 -3.74 0.34
C ALA A 188 22.40 -5.25 0.65
N LYS A 189 23.01 -6.11 -0.17
CA LYS A 189 23.11 -7.56 0.02
C LYS A 189 24.49 -7.95 0.52
#